data_AF-A0A971W417-F1
#
_entry.id   AF-A0A971W417-F1
#
_cell.length_a   1.000
_cell.length_b   1.000
_cell.length_c   1.000
_cell.angle_alpha   90.00
_cell.angle_beta   90.00
_cell.angle_gamma   90.00
#
_symmetry.space_group_name_H-M   'P 1'
#
loop_
_entity.id
_entity.type
_entity.pdbx_description
1 polymer ?
#
loop_
_entity_poly.entity_id
_entity_poly.type
_entity_poly.pdbx_seq_one_letter_code
_entity_poly.pdbx_strand_id
1 'polypeptide(L)'
;PAISIGGALGLGEAAIRAGMVSPAVVIVIALTAIANFSTPVFSMAIALRLIRFSFTVLAAIFGLFGLQFGILLMLIHLCSLRSLGIPYMKPLAPFIAQDIKDNILVGWIWGRSTRPKLVGYREPFRQKPGQRPHPGKDDKQ
;
A
#
# COMPACT_ATOMS: atom_id res chain seq x y z
N PRO A 1 -19.73 -28.86 -4.73
CA PRO A 1 -19.53 -27.61 -3.95
C PRO A 1 -19.78 -27.70 -2.42
N ALA A 2 -20.60 -28.64 -1.90
CA ALA A 2 -20.83 -28.79 -0.46
C ALA A 2 -19.61 -29.33 0.34
N ILE A 3 -18.87 -30.27 -0.25
CA ILE A 3 -17.71 -30.92 0.40
C ILE A 3 -16.54 -29.93 0.61
N SER A 4 -16.35 -28.98 -0.32
CA SER A 4 -15.26 -27.99 -0.24
C SER A 4 -15.46 -26.98 0.91
N ILE A 5 -16.69 -26.51 1.11
CA ILE A 5 -17.01 -25.56 2.20
C ILE A 5 -16.99 -26.26 3.56
N GLY A 6 -17.57 -27.47 3.64
CA GLY A 6 -17.56 -28.27 4.86
C GLY A 6 -16.15 -28.66 5.32
N GLY A 7 -15.27 -29.01 4.37
CA GLY A 7 -13.87 -29.32 4.67
C GLY A 7 -13.07 -28.13 5.20
N ALA A 8 -13.25 -26.94 4.62
CA ALA A 8 -12.54 -25.73 5.06
C ALA A 8 -12.98 -25.27 6.47
N LEU A 9 -14.29 -25.31 6.75
CA LEU A 9 -14.83 -24.99 8.07
C LEU A 9 -14.42 -26.02 9.13
N GLY A 10 -14.51 -27.31 8.81
CA GLY A 10 -14.14 -28.39 9.73
C GLY A 10 -12.67 -28.40 10.10
N LEU A 11 -11.76 -28.18 9.14
CA LEU A 11 -10.32 -28.06 9.41
C LEU A 11 -10.00 -26.81 10.24
N GLY A 12 -10.65 -25.68 9.94
CA GLY A 12 -10.45 -24.43 10.69
C GLY A 12 -10.91 -24.56 12.14
N GLU A 13 -12.09 -25.12 12.36
CA GLU A 13 -12.62 -25.34 13.70
C GLU A 13 -11.79 -26.36 14.49
N ALA A 14 -11.39 -27.47 13.86
CA ALA A 14 -10.53 -28.46 14.49
C ALA A 14 -9.17 -27.88 14.91
N ALA A 15 -8.55 -27.04 14.07
CA ALA A 15 -7.27 -26.40 14.37
C ALA A 15 -7.36 -25.43 15.57
N ILE A 16 -8.49 -24.72 15.70
CA ILE A 16 -8.75 -23.84 16.85
C ILE A 16 -8.99 -24.67 18.11
N ARG A 17 -9.85 -25.69 18.04
CA ARG A 17 -10.16 -26.57 19.18
C ARG A 17 -8.93 -27.36 19.66
N ALA A 18 -8.02 -27.71 18.77
CA ALA A 18 -6.75 -28.36 19.08
C ALA A 18 -5.71 -27.41 19.70
N GLY A 19 -6.00 -26.11 19.81
CA GLY A 19 -5.08 -25.11 20.35
C GLY A 19 -3.87 -24.81 19.45
N MET A 20 -3.85 -25.31 18.21
CA MET A 20 -2.75 -25.06 17.28
C MET A 20 -2.70 -23.60 16.81
N VAL A 21 -3.86 -22.94 16.74
CA VAL A 21 -3.99 -21.55 16.26
C VAL A 21 -5.05 -20.80 17.05
N SER A 22 -4.78 -19.55 17.42
CA SER A 22 -5.76 -18.68 18.09
C SER A 22 -6.89 -18.25 17.13
N PRO A 23 -8.16 -18.16 17.58
CA PRO A 23 -9.26 -17.65 16.77
C PRO A 23 -8.98 -16.27 16.16
N ALA A 24 -8.30 -15.39 16.90
CA ALA A 24 -7.94 -14.06 16.43
C ALA A 24 -7.00 -14.11 15.22
N VAL A 25 -6.05 -15.05 15.20
CA VAL A 25 -5.11 -15.23 14.08
C VAL A 25 -5.84 -15.74 12.83
N VAL A 26 -6.81 -16.63 12.99
CA VAL A 26 -7.62 -17.14 11.87
C VAL A 26 -8.40 -16.01 11.19
N ILE A 27 -8.99 -15.10 11.97
CA ILE A 27 -9.71 -13.92 11.45
C ILE A 27 -8.75 -13.03 10.63
N VAL A 28 -7.56 -12.75 11.16
CA VAL A 28 -6.55 -11.92 10.45
C VAL A 28 -6.10 -12.56 9.14
N ILE A 29 -5.88 -13.89 9.11
CA ILE A 29 -5.49 -14.62 7.89
C ILE A 29 -6.62 -14.58 6.86
N ALA A 30 -7.88 -14.76 7.27
CA ALA A 30 -9.04 -14.69 6.37
C ALA A 30 -9.19 -13.31 5.73
N LEU A 31 -9.10 -12.24 6.52
CA LEU A 31 -9.13 -10.86 6.01
C LEU A 31 -7.97 -10.58 5.05
N THR A 32 -6.78 -11.07 5.38
CA THR A 32 -5.59 -10.94 4.53
C THR A 32 -5.75 -11.68 3.20
N ALA A 33 -6.36 -12.87 3.22
CA ALA A 33 -6.65 -13.64 2.01
C ALA A 33 -7.65 -12.92 1.10
N ILE A 34 -8.72 -12.35 1.68
CA ILE A 34 -9.71 -11.57 0.93
C ILE A 34 -9.06 -10.32 0.34
N ALA A 35 -8.26 -9.58 1.11
CA ALA A 35 -7.56 -8.39 0.63
C ALA A 35 -6.59 -8.69 -0.52
N ASN A 36 -6.01 -9.90 -0.56
CA ASN A 36 -5.10 -10.31 -1.62
C ASN A 36 -5.76 -10.37 -3.01
N PHE A 37 -7.10 -10.51 -3.09
CA PHE A 37 -7.83 -10.42 -4.36
C PHE A 37 -7.82 -9.02 -4.98
N SER A 38 -7.46 -7.98 -4.22
CA SER A 38 -7.38 -6.61 -4.76
C SER A 38 -6.13 -6.36 -5.61
N THR A 39 -5.13 -7.26 -5.62
CA THR A 39 -3.87 -7.06 -6.34
C THR A 39 -3.97 -7.64 -7.76
N PRO A 40 -4.02 -6.80 -8.84
CA PRO A 40 -4.16 -7.31 -10.21
C PRO A 40 -2.83 -7.83 -10.81
N VAL A 41 -1.70 -7.62 -10.13
CA VAL A 41 -0.36 -7.92 -10.67
C VAL A 41 0.19 -9.22 -10.06
N PHE A 42 0.29 -10.27 -10.88
CA PHE A 42 0.75 -11.60 -10.44
C PHE A 42 2.18 -11.61 -9.90
N SER A 43 3.10 -10.90 -10.56
CA SER A 43 4.50 -10.81 -10.12
C SER A 43 4.64 -10.20 -8.72
N MET A 44 3.76 -9.24 -8.38
CA MET A 44 3.72 -8.64 -7.05
C MET A 44 3.20 -9.62 -5.99
N ALA A 45 2.21 -10.43 -6.33
CA ALA A 45 1.67 -11.45 -5.43
C ALA A 45 2.71 -12.52 -5.06
N ILE A 46 3.54 -12.94 -6.02
CA ILE A 46 4.65 -13.88 -5.77
C ILE A 46 5.70 -13.24 -4.86
N ALA A 47 6.11 -12.00 -5.14
CA ALA A 47 7.08 -11.29 -4.31
C ALA A 47 6.59 -11.15 -2.85
N LEU A 48 5.32 -10.76 -2.66
CA LEU A 48 4.71 -10.67 -1.33
C LEU A 48 4.68 -12.02 -0.59
N ARG A 49 4.48 -13.12 -1.31
CA ARG A 49 4.49 -14.47 -0.73
C ARG A 49 5.90 -14.85 -0.24
N LEU A 50 6.93 -14.58 -1.03
CA LEU A 50 8.34 -14.83 -0.65
C LEU A 50 8.76 -13.98 0.55
N ILE A 51 8.38 -12.70 0.57
CA ILE A 51 8.61 -11.81 1.71
C ILE A 51 7.94 -12.36 2.96
N ARG A 52 6.67 -12.76 2.89
CA ARG A 52 5.95 -13.36 4.04
C ARG A 52 6.67 -14.57 4.61
N PHE A 53 7.09 -15.52 3.77
CA PHE A 53 7.83 -16.68 4.25
C PHE A 53 9.15 -16.29 4.93
N SER A 54 9.86 -15.32 4.38
CA SER A 54 11.10 -14.80 4.97
C SER A 54 10.84 -14.21 6.36
N PHE A 55 9.81 -13.38 6.50
CA PHE A 55 9.40 -12.81 7.79
C PHE A 55 8.93 -13.86 8.79
N THR A 56 8.17 -14.88 8.34
CA THR A 56 7.72 -15.98 9.22
C THR A 56 8.90 -16.78 9.73
N VAL A 57 9.91 -17.09 8.90
CA VAL A 57 11.13 -17.78 9.33
C VAL A 57 11.92 -16.93 10.33
N LEU A 58 12.08 -15.64 10.04
CA LEU A 58 12.80 -14.71 10.92
C LEU A 58 12.10 -14.57 12.28
N ALA A 59 10.77 -14.51 12.28
CA ALA A 59 9.95 -14.47 13.49
C ALA A 59 9.94 -15.82 14.25
N ALA A 60 10.03 -16.95 13.55
CA ALA A 60 10.10 -18.26 14.17
C ALA A 60 11.41 -18.49 14.95
N ILE A 61 12.53 -17.96 14.44
CA ILE A 61 13.86 -18.13 15.05
C ILE A 61 14.11 -17.07 16.14
N PHE A 62 13.84 -15.81 15.85
CA PHE A 62 14.19 -14.68 16.72
C PHE A 62 12.99 -14.00 17.39
N GLY A 63 11.77 -14.52 17.21
CA GLY A 63 10.55 -13.95 17.76
C GLY A 63 10.25 -12.55 17.23
N LEU A 64 9.72 -11.68 18.10
CA LEU A 64 9.43 -10.28 17.77
C LEU A 64 10.67 -9.49 17.37
N PHE A 65 11.85 -9.84 17.89
CA PHE A 65 13.10 -9.15 17.56
C PHE A 65 13.49 -9.37 16.08
N GLY A 66 13.30 -10.59 15.58
CA GLY A 66 13.48 -10.91 14.17
C GLY A 66 12.54 -10.12 13.27
N LEU A 67 11.27 -9.99 13.68
CA LEU A 67 10.29 -9.20 12.93
C LEU A 67 10.71 -7.72 12.85
N GLN A 68 11.13 -7.12 13.97
CA GLN A 68 11.56 -5.72 14.03
C GLN A 68 12.78 -5.46 13.12
N PHE A 69 13.79 -6.34 13.19
CA PHE A 69 14.98 -6.24 12.36
C PHE A 69 14.68 -6.47 10.87
N GLY A 70 13.82 -7.44 10.56
CA GLY A 70 13.34 -7.68 9.19
C GLY A 70 12.62 -6.47 8.61
N ILE A 71 11.77 -5.81 9.40
CA ILE A 71 11.07 -4.58 8.98
C ILE A 71 12.08 -3.47 8.69
N LEU A 72 13.09 -3.29 9.55
CA LEU A 72 14.13 -2.30 9.35
C LEU A 72 14.91 -2.53 8.04
N LEU A 73 15.36 -3.76 7.80
CA LEU A 73 16.05 -4.13 6.56
C LEU A 73 15.18 -3.90 5.32
N MET A 74 13.90 -4.25 5.42
CA MET A 74 12.93 -4.03 4.33
C MET A 74 12.76 -2.54 4.03
N LEU A 75 12.68 -1.69 5.06
CA LEU A 75 12.59 -0.24 4.89
C LEU A 75 13.83 0.34 4.20
N ILE A 76 15.03 -0.08 4.62
CA ILE A 76 16.29 0.36 4.00
C ILE A 76 16.32 -0.04 2.52
N HIS A 77 15.91 -1.28 2.21
CA HIS A 77 15.84 -1.76 0.84
C HIS A 77 14.87 -0.92 -0.01
N LEU A 78 13.69 -0.59 0.51
CA LEU A 78 12.71 0.26 -0.16
C LEU A 78 13.21 1.70 -0.39
N CYS A 79 13.95 2.26 0.55
CA CYS A 79 14.55 3.58 0.40
C CYS A 79 15.66 3.62 -0.67
N SER A 80 16.37 2.51 -0.88
CA SER A 80 17.40 2.40 -1.92
C SER A 80 16.81 2.21 -3.32
N LEU A 81 15.58 1.72 -3.43
CA LEU A 81 14.94 1.48 -4.73
C LEU A 81 14.55 2.80 -5.39
N ARG A 82 15.03 3.00 -6.62
CA ARG A 82 14.58 4.07 -7.52
C ARG A 82 13.76 3.48 -8.66
N SER A 83 12.59 4.03 -8.90
CA SER A 83 11.73 3.73 -10.04
C SER A 83 11.83 4.87 -11.05
N LEU A 84 12.34 4.61 -12.26
CA LEU A 84 12.52 5.60 -13.33
C LEU A 84 13.24 6.89 -12.86
N GLY A 85 14.26 6.73 -12.00
CA GLY A 85 15.02 7.84 -11.42
C GLY A 85 14.40 8.52 -10.20
N ILE A 86 13.14 8.20 -9.85
CA ILE A 86 12.41 8.75 -8.70
C ILE A 86 12.45 7.76 -7.53
N PRO A 87 12.72 8.20 -6.29
CA PRO A 87 12.72 7.34 -5.10
C PRO A 87 11.36 6.64 -4.91
N TYR A 88 11.37 5.32 -4.65
CA TYR A 88 10.14 4.53 -4.47
C TYR A 88 9.31 4.98 -3.26
N MET A 89 9.99 5.46 -2.21
CA MET A 89 9.39 5.97 -0.97
C MET A 89 8.95 7.44 -1.04
N LYS A 90 8.88 8.07 -2.22
CA LYS A 90 8.31 9.41 -2.36
C LYS A 90 6.82 9.38 -1.95
N PRO A 91 6.31 10.31 -1.11
CA PRO A 91 6.90 11.55 -0.57
C PRO A 91 7.44 11.43 0.88
N LEU A 92 7.61 10.22 1.41
CA LEU A 92 8.16 9.97 2.76
C LEU A 92 9.69 10.07 2.77
N ALA A 93 10.35 9.56 1.73
CA ALA A 93 11.78 9.71 1.51
C ALA A 93 12.02 9.97 0.01
N PRO A 94 12.26 11.21 -0.44
CA PRO A 94 12.48 12.46 0.31
C PRO A 94 11.17 13.09 0.82
N PHE A 95 11.21 13.66 2.03
CA PHE A 95 10.05 14.29 2.66
C PHE A 95 9.64 15.59 1.93
N ILE A 96 8.56 15.54 1.15
CA ILE A 96 8.03 16.68 0.39
C ILE A 96 6.56 16.88 0.75
N ALA A 97 6.29 17.77 1.71
CA ALA A 97 4.93 18.01 2.21
C ALA A 97 3.92 18.46 1.14
N GLN A 98 4.40 19.10 0.05
CA GLN A 98 3.54 19.54 -1.05
C GLN A 98 3.01 18.36 -1.89
N ASP A 99 3.81 17.29 -2.02
CA ASP A 99 3.46 16.12 -2.85
C ASP A 99 2.55 15.13 -2.10
N ILE A 100 2.33 15.31 -0.78
CA ILE A 100 1.40 14.49 0.03
C ILE A 100 -0.05 14.70 -0.42
N LYS A 101 -0.41 15.95 -0.80
CA LYS A 101 -1.74 16.34 -1.30
C LYS A 101 -2.05 15.82 -2.71
N ASP A 102 -1.06 15.24 -3.39
CA ASP A 102 -1.23 14.66 -4.72
C ASP A 102 -1.13 13.13 -4.68
N ASN A 103 -0.39 12.53 -3.72
CA ASN A 103 -0.19 11.08 -3.61
C ASN A 103 -1.12 10.37 -2.62
N ILE A 104 -1.33 10.94 -1.42
CA ILE A 104 -2.06 10.27 -0.34
C ILE A 104 -3.49 10.79 -0.26
N LEU A 105 -3.65 12.11 -0.20
CA LEU A 105 -4.95 12.75 -0.21
C LEU A 105 -5.22 13.25 -1.61
N VAL A 106 -5.83 12.44 -2.48
CA VAL A 106 -6.18 12.89 -3.83
C VAL A 106 -7.16 14.06 -3.72
N GLY A 107 -6.63 15.28 -3.77
CA GLY A 107 -7.44 16.50 -3.69
C GLY A 107 -8.40 16.60 -4.87
N TRP A 108 -9.51 17.31 -4.67
CA TRP A 108 -10.44 17.66 -5.75
C TRP A 108 -9.65 18.26 -6.93
N ILE A 109 -9.91 17.78 -8.15
CA ILE A 109 -9.32 18.25 -9.43
C ILE A 109 -9.10 19.78 -9.49
N TRP A 110 -10.10 20.60 -9.13
CA TRP A 110 -10.03 22.08 -9.13
C TRP A 110 -9.14 22.69 -8.05
N GLY A 111 -8.75 21.93 -7.02
CA GLY A 111 -7.84 22.36 -5.95
C GLY A 111 -6.37 22.02 -6.24
N ARG A 112 -6.09 21.23 -7.29
CA ARG A 112 -4.73 20.78 -7.65
C ARG A 112 -4.04 21.75 -8.61
N SER A 113 -3.68 22.93 -8.10
CA SER A 113 -2.98 23.96 -8.88
C SER A 113 -1.46 23.77 -8.92
N THR A 114 -0.87 22.93 -8.07
CA THR A 114 0.59 22.75 -7.98
C THR A 114 1.08 21.46 -8.65
N ARG A 115 2.33 21.45 -9.15
CA ARG A 115 3.00 20.27 -9.71
C ARG A 115 3.91 19.61 -8.67
N PRO A 116 4.14 18.28 -8.74
CA PRO A 116 5.07 17.60 -7.86
C PRO A 116 6.49 18.15 -7.99
N LYS A 117 7.18 18.46 -6.88
CA LYS A 117 8.46 19.19 -6.92
C LYS A 117 9.58 18.47 -7.68
N LEU A 118 9.61 17.13 -7.63
CA LEU A 118 10.65 16.34 -8.30
C LEU A 118 10.57 16.36 -9.84
N VAL A 119 9.43 16.76 -10.41
CA VAL A 119 9.20 16.80 -11.87
C VAL A 119 8.95 18.24 -12.36
N GLY A 120 8.29 19.07 -11.56
CA GLY A 120 7.82 20.41 -11.95
C GLY A 120 8.63 21.59 -11.39
N TYR A 121 9.91 21.42 -11.04
CA TYR A 121 10.70 22.47 -10.36
C TYR A 121 10.75 23.81 -11.12
N ARG A 122 10.74 23.78 -12.46
CA ARG A 122 10.81 24.98 -13.32
C ARG A 122 9.47 25.71 -13.44
N GLU A 123 8.35 25.01 -13.29
CA GLU A 123 6.99 25.54 -13.44
C GLU A 123 6.08 24.96 -12.34
N PRO A 124 6.06 25.58 -11.14
CA PRO A 124 5.40 25.00 -9.97
C PRO A 124 3.87 24.99 -10.09
N PHE A 125 3.28 25.85 -10.92
CA PHE A 125 1.83 25.93 -11.13
C PHE A 125 1.41 25.11 -12.35
N ARG A 126 0.50 24.15 -12.14
CA ARG A 126 -0.14 23.35 -13.20
C ARG A 126 -1.21 24.15 -13.94
N GLN A 127 -2.02 24.92 -13.20
CA GLN A 127 -3.19 25.65 -13.69
C GLN A 127 -3.24 27.03 -13.05
N LYS A 128 -3.67 28.05 -13.82
CA LYS A 128 -3.94 29.39 -13.30
C LYS A 128 -5.03 29.31 -12.22
N PRO A 129 -4.92 30.04 -11.10
CA PRO A 129 -5.98 30.09 -10.08
C PRO A 129 -7.33 30.49 -10.70
N GLY A 130 -8.42 29.81 -10.33
CA GLY A 130 -9.78 30.21 -10.73
C GLY A 130 -10.44 29.43 -11.87
N GLN A 131 -9.89 28.31 -12.35
CA GLN A 131 -10.51 27.47 -13.40
C GLN A 131 -11.72 26.63 -12.94
N ARG A 132 -12.49 27.11 -11.97
CA ARG A 132 -13.75 26.43 -11.60
C ARG A 132 -14.74 26.64 -12.75
N PRO A 133 -15.53 25.63 -13.15
CA PRO A 133 -16.61 25.84 -14.09
C PRO A 133 -17.56 26.86 -13.50
N HIS A 134 -17.59 28.06 -14.08
CA HIS A 134 -18.63 29.03 -13.82
C HIS A 134 -19.72 28.83 -14.90
N PRO A 135 -21.00 29.00 -14.55
CA PRO A 135 -22.04 29.16 -15.57
C PRO A 135 -21.62 30.30 -16.52
N GLY A 136 -21.87 30.11 -17.82
CA GLY A 136 -21.39 30.99 -18.89
C GLY A 136 -21.54 32.47 -18.55
N LYS A 137 -20.41 33.15 -18.37
CA LYS A 137 -20.36 34.59 -18.61
C LYS A 137 -19.89 34.71 -20.03
N ASP A 138 -20.86 34.87 -20.92
CA ASP A 138 -20.61 35.30 -22.28
C ASP A 138 -19.81 36.59 -22.21
N ASP A 139 -18.72 36.63 -22.96
CA ASP A 139 -17.82 37.77 -23.10
C ASP A 139 -18.63 39.00 -23.49
N LYS A 140 -18.93 39.86 -22.52
CA LYS A 140 -19.34 41.24 -22.81
C LYS A 140 -18.07 42.07 -22.97
N GLN A 141 -17.78 42.37 -24.23
CA GLN A 141 -16.89 43.44 -24.69
C GLN A 141 -17.09 44.73 -23.90
#